data_AF-A0A6L4A992-F1
#
_entry.id   AF-A0A6L4A992-F1
#
_cell.length_a   1.000
_cell.length_b   1.000
_cell.length_c   1.000
_cell.angle_alpha   90.00
_cell.angle_beta   90.00
_cell.angle_gamma   90.00
#
_symmetry.space_group_name_H-M   'P 1'
#
loop_
_entity.id
_entity.type
_entity.pdbx_description
1 polymer ?
#
loop_
_entity_poly.entity_id
_entity_poly.type
_entity_poly.pdbx_seq_one_letter_code
_entity_poly.pdbx_strand_id
1 'polypeptide(L)'
;MLKRTFNINGALKTVIVDPEATLGDVLRKQLMLTGTKVSCDDGHCGACSVIVDGKLTLACITKVNRVPENAKILTIEGIGQPNNLHVIQKAMMAHGAAQCGFCTPGFVVSTKALLEKNPKPTREEVRAWFTQHHNACRCTGYKPIVDAVMDAAAVLRGEKKVEDLEFKMPADGRIWGSKYPRPTAEQKVTGTLDYGQDLGLKMPSGTLHLALVQAKVSHANILSIDTSEAEKMPGVFKVVTHKDVLGKNRITGLITFPTNKGDGWDRPILCGTKVFQYGDAIAIVCADTPEQAKAAAEKV
;
A
#
# COMPACT_ATOMS: atom_id res chain seq x y z
N MET A 1 17.40 -20.90 0.95
CA MET A 1 15.93 -21.05 0.91
C MET A 1 15.47 -21.82 2.15
N LEU A 2 14.42 -21.35 2.79
CA LEU A 2 13.76 -21.91 3.97
C LEU A 2 12.35 -22.40 3.56
N LYS A 3 12.02 -23.65 3.90
CA LYS A 3 10.65 -24.19 3.78
C LYS A 3 9.92 -23.92 5.09
N ARG A 4 8.77 -23.25 5.04
CA ARG A 4 7.88 -22.98 6.18
C ARG A 4 6.45 -23.30 5.82
N THR A 5 5.68 -23.81 6.78
CA THR A 5 4.23 -23.95 6.69
C THR A 5 3.57 -23.02 7.70
N PHE A 6 2.58 -22.25 7.24
CA PHE A 6 1.77 -21.36 8.06
C PHE A 6 0.30 -21.69 7.91
N ASN A 7 -0.51 -21.41 8.94
CA ASN A 7 -1.96 -21.38 8.79
C ASN A 7 -2.37 -19.96 8.40
N ILE A 8 -2.65 -19.74 7.12
CA ILE A 8 -3.04 -18.43 6.57
C ILE A 8 -4.55 -18.40 6.39
N ASN A 9 -5.24 -17.50 7.09
CA ASN A 9 -6.70 -17.33 7.00
C ASN A 9 -7.49 -18.65 7.16
N GLY A 10 -7.01 -19.57 8.01
CA GLY A 10 -7.65 -20.86 8.28
C GLY A 10 -7.13 -22.03 7.44
N ALA A 11 -6.27 -21.80 6.44
CA ALA A 11 -5.74 -22.85 5.58
C ALA A 11 -4.22 -23.00 5.72
N LEU A 12 -3.73 -24.25 5.78
CA LEU A 12 -2.29 -24.51 5.76
C LEU A 12 -1.70 -24.18 4.39
N LYS A 13 -0.62 -23.40 4.37
CA LYS A 13 0.13 -23.00 3.18
C LYS A 13 1.62 -23.19 3.43
N THR A 14 2.27 -23.93 2.55
CA THR A 14 3.73 -24.08 2.56
C THR A 14 4.36 -23.10 1.59
N VAL A 15 5.37 -22.38 2.05
CA VAL A 15 6.17 -21.42 1.27
C VAL A 15 7.63 -21.85 1.25
N ILE A 16 8.31 -21.54 0.15
CA ILE A 16 9.76 -21.70 -0.01
C ILE A 16 10.31 -20.31 -0.27
N VAL A 17 11.06 -19.78 0.69
CA VAL A 17 11.41 -18.35 0.72
C VAL A 17 12.83 -18.12 1.24
N ASP A 18 13.43 -16.99 0.90
CA ASP A 18 14.58 -16.48 1.64
C ASP A 18 14.22 -16.26 3.13
N PRO A 19 14.98 -16.79 4.10
CA PRO A 19 14.73 -16.54 5.53
C PRO A 19 14.68 -15.06 5.92
N GLU A 20 15.38 -14.19 5.18
CA GLU A 20 15.43 -12.74 5.38
C GLU A 20 14.36 -11.97 4.59
N ALA A 21 13.49 -12.66 3.85
CA ALA A 21 12.31 -12.03 3.26
C ALA A 21 11.37 -11.51 4.35
N THR A 22 10.65 -10.44 4.03
CA THR A 22 9.61 -9.91 4.90
C THR A 22 8.35 -10.75 4.78
N LEU A 23 7.56 -10.82 5.86
CA LEU A 23 6.25 -11.46 5.83
C LEU A 23 5.33 -10.75 4.82
N GLY A 24 5.46 -9.43 4.69
CA GLY A 24 4.73 -8.63 3.69
C GLY A 24 5.01 -9.10 2.26
N ASP A 25 6.27 -9.35 1.91
CA ASP A 25 6.64 -9.89 0.61
C ASP A 25 6.08 -11.30 0.39
N VAL A 26 6.15 -12.19 1.39
CA VAL A 26 5.59 -13.55 1.26
C VAL A 26 4.09 -13.50 1.00
N LEU A 27 3.35 -12.74 1.83
CA LEU A 27 1.91 -12.62 1.70
C LEU A 27 1.52 -12.03 0.34
N ARG A 28 2.20 -10.98 -0.11
CA ARG A 28 1.83 -10.27 -1.35
C ARG A 28 2.33 -10.94 -2.61
N LYS A 29 3.61 -11.35 -2.66
CA LYS A 29 4.29 -11.82 -3.88
C LYS A 29 4.12 -13.32 -4.10
N GLN A 30 4.19 -14.14 -3.05
CA GLN A 30 4.06 -15.60 -3.19
C GLN A 30 2.61 -16.08 -3.05
N LEU A 31 1.87 -15.49 -2.11
CA LEU A 31 0.50 -15.92 -1.79
C LEU A 31 -0.59 -15.05 -2.44
N MET A 32 -0.20 -13.98 -3.14
CA MET A 32 -1.12 -13.04 -3.82
C MET A 32 -2.19 -12.42 -2.91
N LEU A 33 -1.90 -12.30 -1.61
CA LEU A 33 -2.74 -11.61 -0.62
C LEU A 33 -2.42 -10.11 -0.63
N THR A 34 -2.79 -9.46 -1.73
CA THR A 34 -2.51 -8.03 -1.97
C THR A 34 -3.35 -7.09 -1.09
N GLY A 35 -4.29 -7.61 -0.29
CA GLY A 35 -5.00 -6.85 0.74
C GLY A 35 -4.09 -6.41 1.89
N THR A 36 -2.97 -7.12 2.12
CA THR A 36 -1.89 -6.65 3.00
C THR A 36 -1.13 -5.54 2.27
N LYS A 37 -1.47 -4.27 2.53
CA LYS A 37 -0.87 -3.13 1.83
C LYS A 37 0.50 -2.79 2.40
N VAL A 38 1.48 -2.50 1.54
CA VAL A 38 2.83 -2.05 1.93
C VAL A 38 3.04 -0.66 1.36
N SER A 39 3.55 0.28 2.16
CA SER A 39 3.78 1.67 1.72
C SER A 39 5.07 2.26 2.26
N CYS A 40 5.16 2.53 3.57
CA CYS A 40 6.37 3.13 4.14
C CYS A 40 7.56 2.15 4.18
N ASP A 41 7.27 0.85 4.23
CA ASP A 41 8.23 -0.26 4.25
C ASP A 41 9.29 -0.21 5.37
N ASP A 42 9.00 0.57 6.42
CA ASP A 42 9.90 0.83 7.56
C ASP A 42 9.19 0.72 8.93
N GLY A 43 7.91 0.33 8.94
CA GLY A 43 7.13 0.11 10.16
C GLY A 43 6.36 1.32 10.70
N HIS A 44 6.30 2.46 9.98
CA HIS A 44 5.66 3.68 10.51
C HIS A 44 4.18 3.89 10.19
N CYS A 45 3.58 3.19 9.21
CA CYS A 45 2.23 3.51 8.73
C CYS A 45 1.12 2.50 9.08
N GLY A 46 1.45 1.30 9.54
CA GLY A 46 0.46 0.29 9.93
C GLY A 46 -0.42 -0.25 8.79
N ALA A 47 -0.16 0.09 7.54
CA ALA A 47 -0.96 -0.40 6.40
C ALA A 47 -0.80 -1.93 6.18
N CYS A 48 0.35 -2.48 6.60
CA CYS A 48 0.72 -3.88 6.48
C CYS A 48 0.37 -4.70 7.74
N SER A 49 -0.53 -4.20 8.59
CA SER A 49 -0.95 -4.91 9.79
C SER A 49 -1.59 -6.26 9.45
N VAL A 50 -1.06 -7.31 10.08
CA VAL A 50 -1.58 -8.69 10.10
C VAL A 50 -1.65 -9.16 11.55
N ILE A 51 -2.42 -10.21 11.84
CA ILE A 51 -2.40 -10.84 13.17
C ILE A 51 -1.62 -12.13 13.07
N VAL A 52 -0.56 -12.28 13.86
CA VAL A 52 0.25 -13.50 13.96
C VAL A 52 0.09 -14.04 15.38
N ASP A 53 -0.50 -15.23 15.53
CA ASP A 53 -0.78 -15.88 16.81
C ASP A 53 -1.44 -14.94 17.83
N GLY A 54 -2.47 -14.22 17.39
CA GLY A 54 -3.24 -13.26 18.21
C GLY A 54 -2.53 -11.92 18.48
N LYS A 55 -1.33 -11.70 17.93
CA LYS A 55 -0.58 -10.45 18.06
C LYS A 55 -0.63 -9.64 16.78
N LEU A 56 -1.02 -8.38 16.90
CA LEU A 56 -0.95 -7.44 15.79
C LEU A 56 0.53 -7.19 15.42
N THR A 57 0.85 -7.42 14.16
CA THR A 57 2.22 -7.48 13.65
C THR A 57 2.32 -6.68 12.36
N LEU A 58 3.40 -5.93 12.19
CA LEU A 58 3.70 -5.19 10.96
C LEU A 58 4.46 -6.09 9.99
N ALA A 59 3.81 -6.52 8.91
CA ALA A 59 4.35 -7.53 8.01
C ALA A 59 5.63 -7.07 7.27
N CYS A 60 5.76 -5.76 6.98
CA CYS A 60 6.91 -5.22 6.23
C CYS A 60 8.24 -5.31 6.98
N ILE A 61 8.26 -5.30 8.32
CA ILE A 61 9.48 -5.38 9.12
C ILE A 61 9.66 -6.73 9.83
N THR A 62 8.68 -7.64 9.65
CA THR A 62 8.73 -8.98 10.25
C THR A 62 9.40 -9.95 9.29
N LYS A 63 10.57 -10.45 9.66
CA LYS A 63 11.30 -11.46 8.88
C LYS A 63 10.66 -12.84 9.02
N VAL A 64 10.57 -13.59 7.93
CA VAL A 64 9.87 -14.88 7.90
C VAL A 64 10.54 -15.91 8.81
N ASN A 65 11.87 -15.86 8.96
CA ASN A 65 12.58 -16.74 9.90
C ASN A 65 12.15 -16.57 11.38
N ARG A 66 11.66 -15.38 11.76
CA ARG A 66 11.13 -15.07 13.10
C ARG A 66 9.69 -15.53 13.30
N VAL A 67 8.99 -15.91 12.23
CA VAL A 67 7.62 -16.43 12.32
C VAL A 67 7.69 -17.94 12.62
N PRO A 68 7.05 -18.42 13.71
CA PRO A 68 7.06 -19.84 14.06
C PRO A 68 6.44 -20.74 12.98
N GLU A 69 6.89 -21.99 12.92
CA GLU A 69 6.23 -23.02 12.12
C GLU A 69 4.77 -23.17 12.55
N ASN A 70 3.86 -23.34 11.60
CA ASN A 70 2.42 -23.46 11.80
C ASN A 70 1.74 -22.25 12.47
N ALA A 71 2.42 -21.09 12.57
CA ALA A 71 1.83 -19.87 13.08
C ALA A 71 0.53 -19.53 12.36
N LYS A 72 -0.46 -19.03 13.12
CA LYS A 72 -1.76 -18.58 12.59
C LYS A 72 -1.65 -17.13 12.17
N ILE A 73 -1.77 -16.89 10.87
CA ILE A 73 -1.70 -15.55 10.28
C ILE A 73 -3.07 -15.19 9.72
N LEU A 74 -3.63 -14.09 10.21
CA LEU A 74 -4.87 -13.52 9.72
C LEU A 74 -4.59 -12.18 9.02
N THR A 75 -5.06 -12.10 7.79
CA THR A 75 -5.00 -10.91 6.91
C THR A 75 -6.41 -10.36 6.69
N ILE A 76 -6.53 -9.27 5.92
CA ILE A 76 -7.85 -8.69 5.63
C ILE A 76 -8.76 -9.67 4.88
N GLU A 77 -8.18 -10.50 4.01
CA GLU A 77 -8.86 -11.51 3.22
C GLU A 77 -9.49 -12.61 4.08
N GLY A 78 -8.94 -12.86 5.26
CA GLY A 78 -9.49 -13.81 6.24
C GLY A 78 -10.52 -13.21 7.19
N ILE A 79 -10.60 -11.87 7.29
CA ILE A 79 -11.59 -11.20 8.15
C ILE A 79 -12.96 -11.21 7.49
N GLY A 80 -13.02 -10.91 6.20
CA GLY A 80 -14.25 -10.97 5.42
C GLY A 80 -14.00 -10.59 3.97
N GLN A 81 -14.90 -11.06 3.09
CA GLN A 81 -14.80 -10.92 1.65
C GLN A 81 -15.99 -10.12 1.11
N PRO A 82 -15.96 -9.65 -0.15
CA PRO A 82 -17.16 -9.13 -0.79
C PRO A 82 -18.31 -10.14 -0.65
N ASN A 83 -19.51 -9.66 -0.35
CA ASN A 83 -20.70 -10.48 0.01
C ASN A 83 -20.64 -11.28 1.33
N ASN A 84 -19.52 -11.31 2.04
CA ASN A 84 -19.39 -11.92 3.37
C ASN A 84 -18.56 -11.01 4.30
N LEU A 85 -19.09 -9.80 4.48
CA LEU A 85 -18.40 -8.74 5.22
C LEU A 85 -18.49 -8.99 6.73
N HIS A 86 -17.34 -8.89 7.39
CA HIS A 86 -17.29 -8.77 8.84
C HIS A 86 -17.95 -7.47 9.29
N VAL A 87 -18.52 -7.44 10.50
CA VAL A 87 -19.18 -6.25 11.05
C VAL A 87 -18.26 -5.02 11.12
N ILE A 88 -16.96 -5.21 11.37
CA ILE A 88 -15.96 -4.14 11.29
C ILE A 88 -15.92 -3.53 9.88
N GLN A 89 -15.94 -4.35 8.83
CA GLN A 89 -15.94 -3.88 7.44
C GLN A 89 -17.25 -3.14 7.12
N LYS A 90 -18.40 -3.68 7.53
CA LYS A 90 -19.71 -3.00 7.40
C LYS A 90 -19.70 -1.62 8.08
N ALA A 91 -19.19 -1.52 9.31
CA ALA A 91 -19.09 -0.25 10.03
C ALA A 91 -18.15 0.74 9.34
N MET A 92 -16.99 0.29 8.83
CA MET A 92 -16.09 1.15 8.06
C MET A 92 -16.76 1.73 6.81
N MET A 93 -17.62 0.95 6.13
CA MET A 93 -18.41 1.43 5.00
C MET A 93 -19.48 2.45 5.44
N ALA A 94 -20.25 2.12 6.48
CA ALA A 94 -21.34 2.94 6.99
C ALA A 94 -20.89 4.34 7.44
N HIS A 95 -19.70 4.43 8.05
CA HIS A 95 -19.12 5.68 8.52
C HIS A 95 -18.28 6.40 7.47
N GLY A 96 -18.19 5.88 6.23
CA GLY A 96 -17.38 6.48 5.18
C GLY A 96 -15.87 6.51 5.51
N ALA A 97 -15.41 5.58 6.35
CA ALA A 97 -14.03 5.50 6.84
C ALA A 97 -13.03 5.07 5.75
N ALA A 98 -13.52 4.52 4.63
CA ALA A 98 -12.73 4.18 3.46
C ALA A 98 -12.75 5.30 2.40
N GLN A 99 -11.87 6.31 2.53
CA GLN A 99 -11.71 7.35 1.52
C GLN A 99 -10.88 6.89 0.32
N CYS A 100 -9.54 7.08 0.34
CA CYS A 100 -8.65 6.47 -0.65
C CYS A 100 -8.64 4.94 -0.51
N GLY A 101 -8.84 4.44 0.72
CA GLY A 101 -8.94 3.01 1.06
C GLY A 101 -7.61 2.31 1.35
N PHE A 102 -6.48 2.96 1.10
CA PHE A 102 -5.17 2.28 1.17
C PHE A 102 -4.83 1.80 2.59
N CYS A 103 -5.13 2.59 3.62
CA CYS A 103 -4.91 2.21 5.01
C CYS A 103 -6.01 1.27 5.56
N THR A 104 -7.14 1.15 4.88
CA THR A 104 -8.35 0.51 5.41
C THR A 104 -8.12 -0.95 5.81
N PRO A 105 -7.44 -1.80 5.00
CA PRO A 105 -7.10 -3.16 5.42
C PRO A 105 -6.36 -3.23 6.76
N GLY A 106 -5.31 -2.43 6.92
CA GLY A 106 -4.52 -2.39 8.15
C GLY A 106 -5.34 -1.94 9.37
N PHE A 107 -6.21 -0.94 9.20
CA PHE A 107 -7.13 -0.51 10.27
C PHE A 107 -8.17 -1.57 10.62
N VAL A 108 -8.73 -2.30 9.65
CA VAL A 108 -9.70 -3.38 9.91
C VAL A 108 -9.03 -4.52 10.69
N VAL A 109 -7.83 -4.95 10.27
CA VAL A 109 -7.06 -5.97 10.97
C VAL A 109 -6.68 -5.51 12.38
N SER A 110 -6.19 -4.28 12.52
CA SER A 110 -5.85 -3.69 13.82
C SER A 110 -7.06 -3.60 14.75
N THR A 111 -8.21 -3.22 14.21
CA THR A 111 -9.48 -3.19 14.95
C THR A 111 -9.89 -4.58 15.43
N LYS A 112 -9.75 -5.61 14.59
CA LYS A 112 -10.05 -6.99 14.99
C LYS A 112 -9.21 -7.41 16.19
N ALA A 113 -7.90 -7.14 16.14
CA ALA A 113 -6.98 -7.42 17.24
C ALA A 113 -7.31 -6.63 18.53
N LEU A 114 -7.73 -5.36 18.40
CA LEU A 114 -8.19 -4.56 19.54
C LEU A 114 -9.43 -5.20 20.18
N LEU A 115 -10.46 -5.49 19.39
CA LEU A 115 -11.76 -5.94 19.90
C LEU A 115 -11.73 -7.38 20.44
N GLU A 116 -10.76 -8.20 20.02
CA GLU A 116 -10.48 -9.49 20.65
C GLU A 116 -9.94 -9.35 22.08
N LYS A 117 -9.17 -8.29 22.35
CA LYS A 117 -8.57 -8.04 23.68
C LYS A 117 -9.46 -7.19 24.58
N ASN A 118 -10.10 -6.19 24.01
CA ASN A 118 -11.02 -5.29 24.70
C ASN A 118 -12.31 -5.18 23.87
N PRO A 119 -13.33 -5.99 24.17
CA PRO A 119 -14.60 -5.96 23.46
C PRO A 119 -15.40 -4.67 23.65
N LYS A 120 -15.09 -3.84 24.66
CA LYS A 120 -15.79 -2.59 25.00
C LYS A 120 -14.81 -1.43 25.21
N PRO A 121 -14.04 -1.06 24.17
CA PRO A 121 -13.07 0.01 24.32
C PRO A 121 -13.78 1.36 24.40
N THR A 122 -13.18 2.31 25.12
CA THR A 122 -13.52 3.73 25.00
C THR A 122 -12.95 4.30 23.70
N ARG A 123 -13.43 5.48 23.30
CA ARG A 123 -12.89 6.16 22.11
C ARG A 123 -11.41 6.50 22.27
N GLU A 124 -11.02 6.85 23.49
CA GLU A 124 -9.66 7.17 23.89
C GLU A 124 -8.77 5.93 23.79
N GLU A 125 -9.25 4.76 24.21
CA GLU A 125 -8.54 3.48 24.06
C GLU A 125 -8.37 3.07 22.60
N VAL A 126 -9.39 3.29 21.75
CA VAL A 126 -9.26 3.07 20.30
C VAL A 126 -8.17 3.96 19.70
N ARG A 127 -8.13 5.24 20.10
CA ARG A 127 -7.10 6.20 19.64
C ARG A 127 -5.70 5.80 20.13
N ALA A 128 -5.58 5.43 21.40
CA ALA A 128 -4.33 4.96 21.99
C ALA A 128 -3.82 3.71 21.28
N TRP A 129 -4.70 2.74 21.03
CA TRP A 129 -4.38 1.54 20.28
C TRP A 129 -3.82 1.85 18.88
N PHE A 130 -4.49 2.68 18.08
CA PHE A 130 -4.00 3.04 16.75
C PHE A 130 -2.69 3.81 16.78
N THR A 131 -2.46 4.62 17.81
CA THR A 131 -1.19 5.33 18.01
C THR A 131 -0.06 4.33 18.30
N GLN A 132 -0.27 3.40 19.23
CA GLN A 132 0.70 2.38 19.62
C GLN A 132 1.05 1.41 18.48
N HIS A 133 0.10 1.13 17.59
CA HIS A 133 0.28 0.20 16.48
C HIS A 133 0.51 0.91 15.13
N HIS A 134 0.85 2.20 15.18
CA HIS A 134 1.24 3.01 14.03
C HIS A 134 0.21 3.03 12.89
N ASN A 135 -1.08 2.88 13.17
CA ASN A 135 -2.11 2.91 12.12
C ASN A 135 -2.33 4.36 11.66
N ALA A 136 -1.75 4.69 10.50
CA ALA A 136 -1.77 6.05 9.96
C ALA A 136 -2.83 6.22 8.86
N CYS A 137 -3.56 7.35 8.90
CA CYS A 137 -4.48 7.73 7.84
C CYS A 137 -4.29 9.21 7.47
N ARG A 138 -4.15 9.49 6.16
CA ARG A 138 -4.00 10.86 5.66
C ARG A 138 -5.29 11.49 5.13
N CYS A 139 -6.38 10.74 5.02
CA CYS A 139 -7.61 11.20 4.39
C CYS A 139 -8.72 11.56 5.38
N THR A 140 -8.92 10.76 6.43
CA THR A 140 -10.17 10.79 7.22
C THR A 140 -10.14 11.70 8.44
N GLY A 141 -8.97 12.13 8.88
CA GLY A 141 -8.82 12.79 10.19
C GLY A 141 -9.16 11.87 11.38
N TYR A 142 -9.13 10.55 11.18
CA TYR A 142 -9.33 9.47 12.18
C TYR A 142 -10.72 9.35 12.79
N LYS A 143 -11.46 10.44 13.00
CA LYS A 143 -12.78 10.41 13.66
C LYS A 143 -13.74 9.38 13.06
N PRO A 144 -13.93 9.29 11.72
CA PRO A 144 -14.82 8.28 11.12
C PRO A 144 -14.38 6.84 11.38
N ILE A 145 -13.07 6.60 11.52
CA ILE A 145 -12.52 5.28 11.84
C ILE A 145 -12.88 4.92 13.28
N VAL A 146 -12.68 5.84 14.23
CA VAL A 146 -13.08 5.62 15.62
C VAL A 146 -14.58 5.39 15.74
N ASP A 147 -15.40 6.17 15.02
CA ASP A 147 -16.86 5.99 14.98
C ASP A 147 -17.23 4.58 14.49
N ALA A 148 -16.59 4.09 13.42
CA ALA A 148 -16.78 2.72 12.91
C ALA A 148 -16.38 1.65 13.92
N VAL A 149 -15.27 1.82 14.65
CA VAL A 149 -14.82 0.85 15.67
C VAL A 149 -15.84 0.74 16.80
N MET A 150 -16.33 1.87 17.30
CA MET A 150 -17.31 1.90 18.40
C MET A 150 -18.61 1.20 18.00
N ASP A 151 -19.11 1.47 16.80
CA ASP A 151 -20.32 0.84 16.27
C ASP A 151 -20.13 -0.66 16.02
N ALA A 152 -18.99 -1.07 15.45
CA ALA A 152 -18.67 -2.48 15.27
C ALA A 152 -18.59 -3.21 16.61
N ALA A 153 -18.00 -2.60 17.63
CA ALA A 153 -17.90 -3.16 18.97
C ALA A 153 -19.28 -3.32 19.62
N ALA A 154 -20.16 -2.32 19.50
CA ALA A 154 -21.53 -2.40 20.02
C ALA A 154 -22.33 -3.55 19.38
N VAL A 155 -22.19 -3.73 18.06
CA VAL A 155 -22.85 -4.85 17.35
C VAL A 155 -22.27 -6.20 17.78
N LEU A 156 -20.95 -6.34 17.93
CA LEU A 156 -20.33 -7.58 18.41
C LEU A 156 -20.77 -7.97 19.82
N ARG A 157 -21.14 -6.99 20.67
CA ARG A 157 -21.68 -7.23 22.01
C ARG A 157 -23.19 -7.48 22.03
N GLY A 158 -23.87 -7.41 20.89
CA GLY A 158 -25.33 -7.55 20.80
C GLY A 158 -26.12 -6.33 21.28
N GLU A 159 -25.45 -5.18 21.49
CA GLU A 159 -26.08 -3.93 21.93
C GLU A 159 -26.76 -3.18 20.77
N LYS A 160 -26.37 -3.50 19.53
CA LYS A 160 -26.89 -2.93 18.28
C LYS A 160 -27.02 -4.05 17.24
N LYS A 161 -27.96 -3.96 16.31
CA LYS A 161 -28.11 -4.97 15.25
C LYS A 161 -27.20 -4.64 14.06
N VAL A 162 -26.79 -5.64 13.29
CA VAL A 162 -25.95 -5.43 12.10
C VAL A 162 -26.67 -4.56 11.06
N GLU A 163 -28.00 -4.73 10.94
CA GLU A 163 -28.88 -3.99 10.04
C GLU A 163 -28.94 -2.49 10.36
N ASP A 164 -28.54 -2.10 11.58
CA ASP A 164 -28.44 -0.68 11.95
C ASP A 164 -27.19 0.00 11.40
N LEU A 165 -26.24 -0.77 10.87
CA LEU A 165 -25.10 -0.26 10.09
C LEU A 165 -25.44 -0.11 8.61
N GLU A 166 -26.53 -0.74 8.15
CA GLU A 166 -26.91 -0.73 6.74
C GLU A 166 -27.58 0.59 6.38
N PHE A 167 -27.27 1.11 5.20
CA PHE A 167 -27.85 2.36 4.73
C PHE A 167 -29.33 2.15 4.41
N LYS A 168 -30.18 2.95 5.05
CA LYS A 168 -31.63 2.95 4.81
C LYS A 168 -31.95 4.06 3.81
N MET A 169 -32.52 3.68 2.66
CA MET A 169 -32.95 4.65 1.65
C MET A 169 -33.90 5.68 2.28
N PRO A 170 -33.65 6.99 2.08
CA PRO A 170 -34.60 8.03 2.47
C PRO A 170 -35.97 7.83 1.82
N ALA A 171 -37.03 8.24 2.52
CA ALA A 171 -38.41 8.05 2.05
C ALA A 171 -38.70 8.77 0.72
N ASP A 172 -37.99 9.87 0.44
CA ASP A 172 -38.07 10.60 -0.82
C ASP A 172 -37.22 9.98 -1.95
N GLY A 173 -36.54 8.86 -1.68
CA GLY A 173 -35.68 8.15 -2.62
C GLY A 173 -34.38 8.88 -2.97
N ARG A 174 -34.07 10.01 -2.34
CA ARG A 174 -32.96 10.88 -2.77
C ARG A 174 -31.65 10.52 -2.06
N ILE A 175 -30.62 10.20 -2.84
CA ILE A 175 -29.26 9.99 -2.29
C ILE A 175 -28.46 11.31 -2.18
N TRP A 176 -28.82 12.34 -2.93
CA TRP A 176 -28.15 13.64 -2.87
C TRP A 176 -28.32 14.28 -1.50
N GLY A 177 -27.21 14.61 -0.83
CA GLY A 177 -27.21 15.11 0.55
C GLY A 177 -27.36 14.01 1.62
N SER A 178 -27.51 12.75 1.23
CA SER A 178 -27.57 11.60 2.14
C SER A 178 -26.19 11.07 2.52
N LYS A 179 -26.17 9.96 3.27
CA LYS A 179 -24.98 9.19 3.64
C LYS A 179 -24.81 7.90 2.83
N TYR A 180 -25.39 7.82 1.64
CA TYR A 180 -25.28 6.63 0.78
C TYR A 180 -23.79 6.22 0.63
N PRO A 181 -23.42 4.97 0.98
CA PRO A 181 -22.03 4.53 0.90
C PRO A 181 -21.47 4.66 -0.51
N ARG A 182 -20.21 5.11 -0.61
CA ARG A 182 -19.55 5.22 -1.92
C ARG A 182 -19.42 3.84 -2.58
N PRO A 183 -19.56 3.73 -3.92
CA PRO A 183 -19.53 2.42 -4.60
C PRO A 183 -18.27 1.58 -4.34
N THR A 184 -17.12 2.23 -4.19
CA THR A 184 -15.82 1.56 -3.96
C THR A 184 -15.58 1.11 -2.52
N ALA A 185 -16.52 1.35 -1.60
CA ALA A 185 -16.29 1.12 -0.18
C ALA A 185 -16.05 -0.36 0.14
N GLU A 186 -16.83 -1.27 -0.45
CA GLU A 186 -16.71 -2.71 -0.21
C GLU A 186 -15.30 -3.21 -0.57
N GLN A 187 -14.86 -2.94 -1.81
CA GLN A 187 -13.56 -3.37 -2.31
C GLN A 187 -12.38 -2.84 -1.48
N LYS A 188 -12.54 -1.64 -0.88
CA LYS A 188 -11.53 -1.03 -0.01
C LYS A 188 -11.46 -1.68 1.37
N VAL A 189 -12.61 -2.03 1.96
CA VAL A 189 -12.66 -2.67 3.28
C VAL A 189 -12.31 -4.16 3.25
N THR A 190 -12.38 -4.79 2.08
CA THR A 190 -11.99 -6.20 1.85
C THR A 190 -10.57 -6.35 1.31
N GLY A 191 -9.91 -5.25 0.93
CA GLY A 191 -8.59 -5.29 0.31
C GLY A 191 -8.57 -5.78 -1.14
N THR A 192 -9.74 -5.91 -1.78
CA THR A 192 -9.88 -6.41 -3.16
C THR A 192 -9.84 -5.31 -4.22
N LEU A 193 -9.71 -4.04 -3.83
CA LEU A 193 -9.35 -2.96 -4.75
C LEU A 193 -7.83 -2.97 -4.99
N ASP A 194 -7.43 -3.18 -6.24
CA ASP A 194 -6.02 -3.18 -6.64
C ASP A 194 -5.50 -1.76 -6.89
N TYR A 195 -4.44 -1.40 -6.17
CA TYR A 195 -3.66 -0.18 -6.39
C TYR A 195 -2.49 -0.46 -7.33
N GLY A 196 -1.73 0.58 -7.72
CA GLY A 196 -0.64 0.43 -8.69
C GLY A 196 0.38 -0.67 -8.37
N GLN A 197 0.80 -0.80 -7.11
CA GLN A 197 1.71 -1.88 -6.69
C GLN A 197 1.04 -3.26 -6.72
N ASP A 198 -0.27 -3.34 -6.46
CA ASP A 198 -1.00 -4.61 -6.54
C ASP A 198 -1.16 -5.07 -7.98
N LEU A 199 -1.48 -4.13 -8.88
CA LEU A 199 -1.53 -4.38 -10.33
C LEU A 199 -0.18 -4.83 -10.84
N GLY A 200 0.93 -4.20 -10.42
CA GLY A 200 2.27 -4.61 -10.80
C GLY A 200 2.62 -6.06 -10.47
N LEU A 201 2.05 -6.62 -9.39
CA LEU A 201 2.22 -8.04 -9.03
C LEU A 201 1.36 -8.99 -9.89
N LYS A 202 0.33 -8.46 -10.56
CA LYS A 202 -0.62 -9.21 -11.39
C LYS A 202 -0.39 -9.00 -12.89
N MET A 203 0.63 -8.23 -13.26
CA MET A 203 1.05 -8.03 -14.63
C MET A 203 1.71 -9.32 -15.19
N PRO A 204 1.69 -9.52 -16.53
CA PRO A 204 2.29 -10.71 -17.15
C PRO A 204 3.81 -10.75 -16.95
N SER A 205 4.40 -11.94 -17.05
CA SER A 205 5.83 -12.20 -16.78
C SER A 205 6.81 -11.42 -17.67
N GLY A 206 6.39 -10.95 -18.85
CA GLY A 206 7.23 -10.12 -19.73
C GLY A 206 7.30 -8.64 -19.32
N THR A 207 6.74 -8.26 -18.18
CA THR A 207 6.73 -6.88 -17.70
C THR A 207 8.09 -6.50 -17.13
N LEU A 208 8.70 -5.45 -17.68
CA LEU A 208 9.93 -4.89 -17.12
C LEU A 208 9.63 -4.01 -15.91
N HIS A 209 10.44 -4.17 -14.87
CA HIS A 209 10.42 -3.35 -13.66
C HIS A 209 11.47 -2.26 -13.73
N LEU A 210 11.10 -1.06 -13.28
CA LEU A 210 11.90 0.14 -13.44
C LEU A 210 12.48 0.62 -12.12
N ALA A 211 13.72 1.11 -12.15
CA ALA A 211 14.34 1.87 -11.08
C ALA A 211 14.95 3.15 -11.62
N LEU A 212 14.82 4.25 -10.87
CA LEU A 212 15.37 5.54 -11.24
C LEU A 212 16.82 5.65 -10.76
N VAL A 213 17.70 6.13 -11.65
CA VAL A 213 19.00 6.66 -11.28
C VAL A 213 18.81 8.13 -10.95
N GLN A 214 19.01 8.49 -9.68
CA GLN A 214 18.65 9.81 -9.17
C GLN A 214 19.85 10.63 -8.76
N ALA A 215 19.80 11.94 -9.01
CA ALA A 215 20.78 12.89 -8.52
C ALA A 215 20.86 12.86 -6.99
N LYS A 216 22.07 12.74 -6.45
CA LYS A 216 22.35 12.78 -4.99
C LYS A 216 22.87 14.14 -4.51
N VAL A 217 22.84 15.14 -5.40
CA VAL A 217 23.19 16.54 -5.12
C VAL A 217 22.06 17.44 -5.59
N SER A 218 21.96 18.64 -5.03
CA SER A 218 20.83 19.54 -5.31
C SER A 218 20.96 20.31 -6.63
N HIS A 219 22.18 20.56 -7.11
CA HIS A 219 22.40 21.35 -8.32
C HIS A 219 23.78 21.01 -8.90
N ALA A 220 23.84 20.58 -10.16
CA ALA A 220 25.08 20.27 -10.87
C ALA A 220 24.90 20.36 -12.39
N ASN A 221 25.99 20.53 -13.14
CA ASN A 221 26.00 20.24 -14.58
C ASN A 221 26.35 18.75 -14.77
N ILE A 222 25.65 18.08 -15.67
CA ILE A 222 25.89 16.67 -16.01
C ILE A 222 26.91 16.63 -17.14
N LEU A 223 28.06 16.01 -16.88
CA LEU A 223 29.14 15.86 -17.86
C LEU A 223 28.99 14.56 -18.67
N SER A 224 28.70 13.46 -17.98
CA SER A 224 28.53 12.13 -18.57
C SER A 224 27.61 11.26 -17.72
N ILE A 225 27.09 10.20 -18.33
CA ILE A 225 26.32 9.12 -17.69
C ILE A 225 26.97 7.82 -18.19
N ASP A 226 27.45 6.97 -17.28
CA ASP A 226 28.08 5.69 -17.63
C ASP A 226 27.16 4.54 -17.22
N THR A 227 26.61 3.83 -18.20
CA THR A 227 25.67 2.72 -17.96
C THR A 227 26.35 1.35 -18.01
N SER A 228 27.66 1.30 -18.26
CA SER A 228 28.35 0.10 -18.71
C SER A 228 28.45 -1.02 -17.67
N GLU A 229 28.48 -0.68 -16.37
CA GLU A 229 28.43 -1.67 -15.29
C GLU A 229 26.99 -2.20 -15.13
N ALA A 230 26.01 -1.30 -15.02
CA ALA A 230 24.61 -1.64 -14.85
C ALA A 230 24.05 -2.51 -15.98
N GLU A 231 24.40 -2.24 -17.24
CA GLU A 231 23.95 -3.01 -18.41
C GLU A 231 24.42 -4.48 -18.38
N LYS A 232 25.50 -4.79 -17.65
CA LYS A 232 26.01 -6.16 -17.51
C LYS A 232 25.40 -6.90 -16.33
N MET A 233 24.59 -6.23 -15.50
CA MET A 233 24.05 -6.83 -14.28
C MET A 233 22.92 -7.83 -14.57
N PRO A 234 22.72 -8.83 -13.70
CA PRO A 234 21.71 -9.87 -13.89
C PRO A 234 20.30 -9.30 -14.04
N GLY A 235 19.60 -9.76 -15.07
CA GLY A 235 18.21 -9.40 -15.35
C GLY A 235 18.00 -8.00 -15.91
N VAL A 236 19.07 -7.21 -16.12
CA VAL A 236 18.95 -5.88 -16.75
C VAL A 236 18.68 -6.04 -18.25
N PHE A 237 17.57 -5.47 -18.69
CA PHE A 237 17.17 -5.44 -20.09
C PHE A 237 17.75 -4.23 -20.83
N LYS A 238 17.67 -3.04 -20.21
CA LYS A 238 18.16 -1.78 -20.79
C LYS A 238 18.31 -0.70 -19.72
N VAL A 239 19.29 0.19 -19.89
CA VAL A 239 19.32 1.50 -19.20
C VAL A 239 18.88 2.60 -20.18
N VAL A 240 17.86 3.36 -19.81
CA VAL A 240 17.23 4.41 -20.62
C VAL A 240 17.72 5.77 -20.12
N THR A 241 18.16 6.63 -21.02
CA THR A 241 18.64 7.99 -20.71
C THR A 241 17.85 9.04 -21.50
N HIS A 242 18.22 10.32 -21.34
CA HIS A 242 17.68 11.39 -22.18
C HIS A 242 17.87 11.15 -23.70
N LYS A 243 18.86 10.34 -24.10
CA LYS A 243 19.14 10.00 -25.51
C LYS A 243 18.05 9.13 -26.14
N ASP A 244 17.30 8.40 -25.32
CA ASP A 244 16.21 7.52 -25.77
C ASP A 244 14.86 8.27 -25.90
N VAL A 245 14.79 9.53 -25.47
CA VAL A 245 13.56 10.31 -25.51
C VAL A 245 13.33 10.84 -26.93
N LEU A 246 12.28 10.35 -27.59
CA LEU A 246 11.96 10.71 -28.99
C LEU A 246 11.39 12.12 -29.17
N GLY A 247 10.86 12.72 -28.10
CA GLY A 247 10.27 14.06 -28.10
C GLY A 247 11.23 15.15 -27.61
N LYS A 248 10.67 16.28 -27.17
CA LYS A 248 11.45 17.43 -26.66
C LYS A 248 12.23 17.14 -25.36
N ASN A 249 12.00 15.99 -24.72
CA ASN A 249 12.49 15.69 -23.37
C ASN A 249 12.14 16.79 -22.35
N ARG A 250 10.94 17.36 -22.45
CA ARG A 250 10.44 18.42 -21.56
C ARG A 250 8.97 18.22 -21.24
N ILE A 251 8.61 18.56 -20.02
CA ILE A 251 7.23 18.66 -19.57
C ILE A 251 6.84 20.14 -19.65
N THR A 252 5.76 20.43 -20.38
CA THR A 252 5.23 21.78 -20.46
C THR A 252 4.31 22.09 -19.28
N GLY A 253 4.38 23.31 -18.76
CA GLY A 253 3.37 23.86 -17.85
C GLY A 253 1.97 23.99 -18.48
N LEU A 254 1.87 23.81 -19.80
CA LEU A 254 0.67 23.87 -20.66
C LEU A 254 -0.01 25.25 -20.72
N ILE A 255 -0.26 25.85 -19.57
CA ILE A 255 -0.98 27.11 -19.37
C ILE A 255 -0.06 28.17 -18.76
N THR A 256 1.22 28.19 -19.15
CA THR A 256 2.17 29.21 -18.73
C THR A 256 1.58 30.59 -18.95
N PHE A 257 1.51 31.40 -17.88
CA PHE A 257 0.89 32.72 -17.97
C PHE A 257 1.66 33.60 -18.95
N PRO A 258 0.97 34.44 -19.75
CA PRO A 258 1.62 35.29 -20.76
C PRO A 258 2.65 36.27 -20.16
N THR A 259 2.48 36.64 -18.89
CA THR A 259 3.38 37.55 -18.17
C THR A 259 4.52 36.83 -17.45
N ASN A 260 4.57 35.50 -17.50
CA ASN A 260 5.69 34.74 -16.95
C ASN A 260 6.95 34.99 -17.78
N LYS A 261 8.10 35.10 -17.12
CA LYS A 261 9.39 35.32 -17.80
C LYS A 261 9.96 34.03 -18.42
N GLY A 262 9.51 32.87 -17.97
CA GLY A 262 9.82 31.57 -18.57
C GLY A 262 8.78 31.15 -19.60
N ASP A 263 9.15 30.23 -20.47
CA ASP A 263 8.27 29.61 -21.47
C ASP A 263 7.46 28.42 -20.91
N GLY A 264 7.79 27.96 -19.71
CA GLY A 264 7.20 26.81 -19.03
C GLY A 264 7.57 25.46 -19.66
N TRP A 265 8.69 25.38 -20.39
CA TRP A 265 9.28 24.15 -20.91
C TRP A 265 10.58 23.79 -20.18
N ASP A 266 10.74 24.25 -18.94
CA ASP A 266 11.96 24.14 -18.15
C ASP A 266 12.19 22.72 -17.59
N ARG A 267 11.11 21.99 -17.23
CA ARG A 267 11.22 20.69 -16.57
C ARG A 267 11.63 19.56 -17.54
N PRO A 268 12.77 18.89 -17.34
CA PRO A 268 13.14 17.70 -18.13
C PRO A 268 12.26 16.48 -17.78
N ILE A 269 12.14 15.55 -18.73
CA ILE A 269 11.61 14.19 -18.43
C ILE A 269 12.73 13.37 -17.80
N LEU A 270 13.90 13.30 -18.46
CA LEU A 270 15.16 12.80 -17.91
C LEU A 270 16.25 13.86 -18.06
N CYS A 271 17.00 14.10 -17.00
CA CYS A 271 18.04 15.13 -16.99
C CYS A 271 19.17 14.79 -17.99
N GLY A 272 19.44 15.74 -18.90
CA GLY A 272 20.49 15.59 -19.91
C GLY A 272 21.76 16.38 -19.61
N THR A 273 21.62 17.64 -19.19
CA THR A 273 22.74 18.58 -19.04
C THR A 273 22.88 19.14 -17.63
N LYS A 274 21.83 19.07 -16.81
CA LYS A 274 21.79 19.74 -15.51
C LYS A 274 20.87 19.01 -14.54
N VAL A 275 21.27 19.00 -13.28
CA VAL A 275 20.45 18.67 -12.10
C VAL A 275 19.93 19.98 -11.50
N PHE A 276 18.63 20.02 -11.23
CA PHE A 276 17.93 21.16 -10.65
C PHE A 276 17.53 20.94 -9.20
N GLN A 277 17.38 19.68 -8.78
CA GLN A 277 17.13 19.31 -7.40
C GLN A 277 17.65 17.91 -7.07
N TYR A 278 17.83 17.65 -5.77
CA TYR A 278 18.04 16.30 -5.28
C TYR A 278 16.88 15.40 -5.70
N GLY A 279 17.19 14.18 -6.14
CA GLY A 279 16.19 13.22 -6.58
C GLY A 279 15.77 13.34 -8.05
N ASP A 280 16.30 14.32 -8.80
CA ASP A 280 16.08 14.40 -10.26
C ASP A 280 16.46 13.08 -10.94
N ALA A 281 15.58 12.59 -11.83
CA ALA A 281 15.81 11.36 -12.57
C ALA A 281 16.75 11.61 -13.77
N ILE A 282 17.88 10.91 -13.78
CA ILE A 282 18.92 11.02 -14.81
C ILE A 282 18.80 9.88 -15.83
N ALA A 283 18.55 8.66 -15.34
CA ALA A 283 18.36 7.47 -16.15
C ALA A 283 17.31 6.53 -15.50
N ILE A 284 16.86 5.54 -16.26
CA ILE A 284 15.92 4.50 -15.82
C ILE A 284 16.52 3.14 -16.15
N VAL A 285 16.73 2.30 -15.14
CA VAL A 285 17.11 0.91 -15.34
C VAL A 285 15.84 0.07 -15.50
N CYS A 286 15.78 -0.74 -16.55
CA CYS A 286 14.71 -1.70 -16.82
C CYS A 286 15.25 -3.12 -16.57
N ALA A 287 14.61 -3.90 -15.70
CA ALA A 287 15.04 -5.27 -15.39
C ALA A 287 13.85 -6.24 -15.17
N ASP A 288 14.14 -7.53 -15.06
CA ASP A 288 13.13 -8.58 -14.84
C ASP A 288 12.45 -8.49 -13.46
N THR A 289 13.13 -7.94 -12.45
CA THR A 289 12.58 -7.77 -11.10
C THR A 289 12.87 -6.37 -10.54
N PRO A 290 12.02 -5.85 -9.63
CA PRO A 290 12.29 -4.58 -8.93
C PRO A 290 13.63 -4.56 -8.21
N GLU A 291 14.02 -5.69 -7.60
CA GLU A 291 15.26 -5.82 -6.84
C GLU A 291 16.49 -5.74 -7.75
N GLN A 292 16.46 -6.39 -8.92
CA GLN A 292 17.51 -6.28 -9.93
C GLN A 292 17.61 -4.87 -10.50
N ALA A 293 16.48 -4.24 -10.84
CA ALA A 293 16.46 -2.87 -11.36
C ALA A 293 17.09 -1.89 -10.35
N LYS A 294 16.72 -1.99 -9.06
CA LYS A 294 17.28 -1.15 -7.99
C LYS A 294 18.77 -1.40 -7.78
N ALA A 295 19.20 -2.66 -7.74
CA ALA A 295 20.61 -2.99 -7.57
C ALA A 295 21.47 -2.44 -8.71
N ALA A 296 20.98 -2.50 -9.94
CA ALA A 296 21.67 -1.97 -11.12
C ALA A 296 21.61 -0.45 -11.24
N ALA A 297 20.57 0.22 -10.72
CA ALA A 297 20.51 1.68 -10.70
C ALA A 297 21.60 2.32 -9.84
N GLU A 298 22.12 1.63 -8.83
CA GLU A 298 23.27 2.08 -8.01
C GLU A 298 24.62 1.92 -8.73
N LYS A 299 24.63 1.31 -9.94
CA LYS A 299 25.82 1.07 -10.77
C LYS A 299 25.86 1.90 -12.06
N VAL A 300 25.07 2.97 -12.10
CA VAL A 300 25.03 3.99 -13.17
C VAL A 300 25.66 5.29 -12.67
#